data_AF-A0A1A2ZMM1-F1
#
_entry.id   AF-A0A1A2ZMM1-F1
#
_cell.length_a   1.000
_cell.length_b   1.000
_cell.length_c   1.000
_cell.angle_alpha   90.00
_cell.angle_beta   90.00
_cell.angle_gamma   90.00
#
_symmetry.space_group_name_H-M   'P 1'
#
loop_
_entity.id
_entity.type
_entity.pdbx_description
1 polymer ?
#
loop_
_entity_poly.entity_id
_entity_poly.type
_entity_poly.pdbx_seq_one_letter_code
_entity_poly.pdbx_strand_id
1 'polypeptide(L)'
;MTADPLASLMELSGVAEASDRARDALGRAHRHPANLRRWPVTAAEAALRAARASSVLDGGPVRLDDLAEAGQIRDPVFGGALRVAQALEGGGGPLIGIWQRAPLQALARLHVLAAADLADDDRLGRPRTDAEVGTRLALLARLVAGGTRAPAPVVAAVAHGELLTLGPFGSADGVVARAVSRLVTIASGLDPHGLGVPEVNWMRRPADYRDAARGFATAAER
;
A
#
# COMPACT_ATOMS: atom_id res chain seq x y z
N MET A 1 24.01 0.72 -20.32
CA MET A 1 22.93 0.07 -19.54
C MET A 1 23.17 0.37 -18.09
N THR A 2 22.33 1.18 -17.46
CA THR A 2 22.40 1.41 -16.01
C THR A 2 22.05 0.11 -15.30
N ALA A 3 22.80 -0.24 -14.26
CA ALA A 3 22.46 -1.39 -13.41
C ALA A 3 21.07 -1.20 -12.81
N ASP A 4 20.32 -2.30 -12.68
CA ASP A 4 19.00 -2.26 -12.04
C ASP A 4 19.17 -1.92 -10.55
N PRO A 5 18.57 -0.83 -10.06
CA PRO A 5 18.78 -0.34 -8.70
C PRO A 5 18.31 -1.31 -7.61
N LEU A 6 17.41 -2.24 -7.93
CA LEU A 6 16.89 -3.21 -6.96
C LEU A 6 17.47 -4.62 -7.15
N ALA A 7 18.41 -4.82 -8.09
CA ALA A 7 18.97 -6.15 -8.36
C ALA A 7 19.64 -6.79 -7.13
N SER A 8 20.37 -6.01 -6.34
CA SER A 8 21.07 -6.50 -5.15
C SER A 8 20.12 -7.05 -4.08
N LEU A 9 18.87 -6.58 -4.04
CA LEU A 9 17.88 -7.09 -3.09
C LEU A 9 17.54 -8.57 -3.33
N MET A 10 17.66 -9.04 -4.58
CA MET A 10 17.40 -10.43 -4.92
C MET A 10 18.47 -11.40 -4.38
N GLU A 11 19.67 -10.89 -4.10
CA GLU A 11 20.77 -11.66 -3.53
C GLU A 11 20.68 -11.76 -2.00
N LEU A 12 19.79 -11.01 -1.36
CA LEU A 12 19.56 -11.09 0.07
C LEU A 12 18.89 -12.42 0.43
N SER A 13 19.38 -13.03 1.51
CA SER A 13 18.88 -14.32 1.98
C SER A 13 17.37 -14.32 2.17
N GLY A 14 16.69 -15.25 1.50
CA GLY A 14 15.25 -15.46 1.59
C GLY A 14 14.38 -14.51 0.76
N VAL A 15 14.91 -13.44 0.15
CA VAL A 15 14.10 -12.48 -0.63
C VAL A 15 13.53 -13.12 -1.89
N ALA A 16 14.36 -13.83 -2.66
CA ALA A 16 13.91 -14.53 -3.87
C ALA A 16 12.81 -15.56 -3.55
N GLU A 17 13.03 -16.40 -2.54
CA GLU A 17 12.08 -17.41 -2.09
C GLU A 17 10.77 -16.78 -1.57
N ALA A 18 10.84 -15.70 -0.79
CA ALA A 18 9.66 -14.99 -0.32
C ALA A 18 8.86 -14.37 -1.48
N SER A 19 9.55 -13.81 -2.48
CA SER A 19 8.92 -13.32 -3.70
C SER A 19 8.23 -14.45 -4.48
N ASP A 20 8.84 -15.63 -4.59
CA ASP A 20 8.24 -16.79 -5.26
C ASP A 20 6.98 -17.24 -4.53
N ARG A 21 7.05 -17.40 -3.21
CA ARG A 21 5.90 -17.80 -2.38
C ARG A 21 4.73 -16.82 -2.48
N ALA A 22 5.00 -15.52 -2.54
CA ALA A 22 3.97 -14.49 -2.73
C ALA A 22 3.28 -14.63 -4.10
N ARG A 23 4.06 -14.82 -5.18
CA ARG A 23 3.53 -15.06 -6.53
C ARG A 23 2.67 -16.32 -6.60
N ASP A 24 3.14 -17.40 -5.99
CA ASP A 24 2.40 -18.66 -5.96
C ASP A 24 1.10 -18.56 -5.17
N ALA A 25 1.13 -17.91 -4.00
CA ALA A 25 -0.06 -17.72 -3.17
C ALA A 25 -1.13 -16.89 -3.88
N LEU A 26 -0.74 -15.78 -4.52
CA LEU A 26 -1.66 -14.96 -5.31
C LEU A 26 -2.17 -15.71 -6.54
N GLY A 27 -1.29 -16.44 -7.24
CA GLY A 27 -1.70 -17.29 -8.36
C GLY A 27 -2.74 -18.35 -7.97
N ARG A 28 -2.59 -18.97 -6.79
CA ARG A 28 -3.61 -19.89 -6.24
C ARG A 28 -4.91 -19.17 -5.88
N ALA A 29 -4.83 -17.97 -5.30
CA ALA A 29 -6.03 -17.18 -5.00
C ALA A 29 -6.81 -16.85 -6.28
N HIS A 30 -6.15 -16.37 -7.33
CA HIS A 30 -6.81 -16.08 -8.62
C HIS A 30 -7.40 -17.31 -9.29
N ARG A 31 -6.73 -18.47 -9.20
CA ARG A 31 -7.25 -19.74 -9.76
C ARG A 31 -8.33 -20.40 -8.91
N HIS A 32 -8.65 -19.88 -7.73
CA HIS A 32 -9.71 -20.44 -6.89
C HIS A 32 -11.07 -20.35 -7.60
N PRO A 33 -11.93 -21.38 -7.59
CA PRO A 33 -13.20 -21.38 -8.35
C PRO A 33 -14.10 -20.16 -8.09
N ALA A 34 -14.12 -19.64 -6.86
CA ALA A 34 -14.87 -18.43 -6.52
C ALA A 34 -14.34 -17.18 -7.25
N ASN A 35 -13.04 -17.10 -7.51
CA ASN A 35 -12.37 -15.97 -8.15
C ASN A 35 -12.32 -16.10 -9.68
N LEU A 36 -12.58 -17.29 -10.24
CA LEU A 36 -12.72 -17.43 -11.69
C LEU A 36 -14.02 -16.81 -12.24
N ARG A 37 -15.08 -16.74 -11.42
CA ARG A 37 -16.42 -16.31 -11.86
C ARG A 37 -17.06 -15.21 -11.02
N ARG A 38 -16.74 -15.16 -9.73
CA ARG A 38 -17.34 -14.23 -8.75
C ARG A 38 -16.29 -13.37 -8.07
N TRP A 39 -15.18 -13.10 -8.76
CA TRP A 39 -14.12 -12.24 -8.22
C TRP A 39 -14.60 -10.86 -7.77
N PRO A 40 -15.64 -10.21 -8.36
CA PRO A 40 -16.05 -8.89 -7.87
C PRO A 40 -16.50 -8.94 -6.40
N VAL A 41 -17.17 -10.02 -5.98
CA VAL A 41 -17.62 -10.20 -4.59
C VAL A 41 -16.43 -10.39 -3.64
N THR A 42 -15.45 -11.21 -4.03
CA THR A 42 -14.27 -11.47 -3.20
C THR A 42 -13.30 -10.30 -3.20
N ALA A 43 -13.22 -9.51 -4.29
CA ALA A 43 -12.47 -8.27 -4.36
C ALA A 43 -13.09 -7.19 -3.45
N ALA A 44 -14.41 -7.05 -3.43
CA ALA A 44 -15.11 -6.15 -2.50
C ALA A 44 -14.87 -6.55 -1.04
N GLU A 45 -14.97 -7.84 -0.71
CA GLU A 45 -14.64 -8.36 0.62
C GLU A 45 -13.16 -8.12 0.98
N ALA A 46 -12.24 -8.32 0.03
CA ALA A 46 -10.82 -8.03 0.21
C ALA A 46 -10.56 -6.54 0.45
N ALA A 47 -11.24 -5.65 -0.27
CA ALA A 47 -11.17 -4.21 -0.08
C ALA A 47 -11.66 -3.80 1.32
N LEU A 48 -12.79 -4.32 1.79
CA LEU A 48 -13.30 -4.05 3.14
C LEU A 48 -12.34 -4.57 4.23
N ARG A 49 -11.82 -5.78 4.08
CA ARG A 49 -10.83 -6.36 5.01
C ARG A 49 -9.55 -5.55 5.05
N ALA A 50 -9.07 -5.09 3.89
CA ALA A 50 -7.90 -4.23 3.80
C ALA A 50 -8.14 -2.88 4.47
N ALA A 51 -9.29 -2.23 4.23
CA ALA A 51 -9.64 -0.97 4.86
C ALA A 51 -9.62 -1.07 6.39
N ARG A 52 -10.31 -2.09 6.93
CA ARG A 52 -10.32 -2.36 8.37
C ARG A 52 -8.92 -2.61 8.90
N ALA A 53 -8.20 -3.58 8.33
CA ALA A 53 -6.87 -3.95 8.83
C ALA A 53 -5.85 -2.81 8.72
N SER A 54 -5.93 -2.02 7.64
CA SER A 54 -5.15 -0.80 7.47
C SER A 54 -5.47 0.22 8.56
N SER A 55 -6.76 0.50 8.83
CA SER A 55 -7.13 1.47 9.85
C SER A 55 -6.65 1.09 11.25
N VAL A 56 -6.75 -0.19 11.64
CA VAL A 56 -6.30 -0.68 12.96
C VAL A 56 -4.80 -0.45 13.17
N LEU A 57 -3.99 -0.59 12.12
CA LEU A 57 -2.54 -0.35 12.21
C LEU A 57 -2.18 1.10 12.54
N ASP A 58 -3.08 2.04 12.22
CA ASP A 58 -2.93 3.48 12.41
C ASP A 58 -3.91 4.04 13.48
N GLY A 59 -4.40 3.19 14.39
CA GLY A 59 -5.20 3.61 15.55
C GLY A 59 -6.73 3.64 15.35
N GLY A 60 -7.22 3.21 14.18
CA GLY A 60 -8.64 2.97 13.96
C GLY A 60 -9.20 1.80 14.77
N PRO A 61 -10.54 1.61 14.78
CA PRO A 61 -11.22 0.67 15.65
C PRO A 61 -10.92 -0.78 15.31
N VAL A 62 -10.70 -1.61 16.33
CA VAL A 62 -10.50 -3.06 16.14
C VAL A 62 -11.82 -3.72 15.73
N ARG A 63 -12.93 -3.37 16.37
CA ARG A 63 -14.28 -3.78 15.97
C ARG A 63 -15.12 -2.54 15.68
N LEU A 64 -16.00 -2.63 14.68
CA LEU A 64 -16.91 -1.50 14.37
C LEU A 64 -17.87 -1.22 15.53
N ASP A 65 -18.23 -2.25 16.31
CA ASP A 65 -19.02 -2.11 17.54
C ASP A 65 -18.35 -1.18 18.56
N ASP A 66 -17.02 -1.14 18.60
CA ASP A 66 -16.24 -0.29 19.52
C ASP A 66 -16.56 1.20 19.27
N LEU A 67 -16.90 1.59 18.04
CA LEU A 67 -17.31 2.97 17.71
C LEU A 67 -18.64 3.32 18.36
N ALA A 68 -19.62 2.42 18.23
CA ALA A 68 -20.95 2.61 18.80
C ALA A 68 -20.89 2.68 20.34
N GLU A 69 -20.10 1.80 20.97
CA GLU A 69 -19.87 1.80 22.42
C GLU A 69 -19.17 3.08 22.90
N ALA A 70 -18.24 3.63 22.10
CA ALA A 70 -17.55 4.88 22.39
C ALA A 70 -18.39 6.14 22.09
N GLY A 71 -19.64 6.00 21.66
CA GLY A 71 -20.50 7.12 21.24
C GLY A 71 -20.00 7.85 19.99
N GLN A 72 -19.08 7.24 19.24
CA GLN A 72 -18.53 7.78 18.00
C GLN A 72 -19.32 7.23 16.81
N ILE A 73 -19.83 8.13 15.98
CA ILE A 73 -20.62 7.73 14.80
C ILE A 73 -19.69 7.36 13.62
N ARG A 74 -18.46 7.89 13.60
CA ARG A 74 -17.49 7.70 12.49
C ARG A 74 -16.07 7.76 13.03
N ASP A 75 -15.19 6.91 12.52
CA ASP A 75 -13.76 6.99 12.71
C ASP A 75 -13.08 7.53 11.44
N PRO A 76 -12.33 8.65 11.53
CA PRO A 76 -11.76 9.30 10.35
C PRO A 76 -10.68 8.45 9.67
N VAL A 77 -9.92 7.64 10.42
CA VAL A 77 -8.88 6.75 9.87
C VAL A 77 -9.53 5.61 9.06
N PHE A 78 -10.55 4.96 9.60
CA PHE A 78 -11.33 3.95 8.90
C PHE A 78 -12.06 4.52 7.68
N GLY A 79 -12.66 5.71 7.81
CA GLY A 79 -13.29 6.41 6.68
C GLY A 79 -12.32 6.69 5.53
N GLY A 80 -11.11 7.16 5.84
CA GLY A 80 -10.05 7.35 4.86
C GLY A 80 -9.55 6.04 4.23
N ALA A 81 -9.30 5.03 5.05
CA ALA A 81 -8.88 3.71 4.58
C ALA A 81 -9.93 3.03 3.68
N LEU A 82 -11.22 3.22 3.96
CA LEU A 82 -12.32 2.71 3.15
C LEU A 82 -12.37 3.39 1.77
N ARG A 83 -12.27 4.72 1.72
CA ARG A 83 -12.22 5.48 0.46
C ARG A 83 -11.03 5.07 -0.41
N VAL A 84 -9.88 4.84 0.21
CA VAL A 84 -8.69 4.32 -0.47
C VAL A 84 -8.90 2.89 -0.99
N ALA A 85 -9.46 1.99 -0.19
CA ALA A 85 -9.73 0.62 -0.61
C ALA A 85 -10.72 0.56 -1.79
N GLN A 86 -11.78 1.39 -1.77
CA GLN A 86 -12.73 1.53 -2.87
C GLN A 86 -12.06 2.04 -4.15
N ALA A 87 -11.12 2.98 -4.04
CA ALA A 87 -10.39 3.50 -5.21
C ALA A 87 -9.48 2.45 -5.89
N LEU A 88 -9.11 1.38 -5.16
CA LEU A 88 -8.31 0.26 -5.66
C LEU A 88 -9.15 -0.98 -5.98
N GLU A 89 -10.42 -0.99 -5.61
CA GLU A 89 -11.28 -2.18 -5.68
C GLU A 89 -11.34 -2.76 -7.10
N GLY A 90 -11.10 -4.07 -7.19
CA GLY A 90 -11.18 -4.82 -8.44
C GLY A 90 -10.12 -4.47 -9.49
N GLY A 91 -9.18 -3.57 -9.20
CA GLY A 91 -8.06 -3.21 -10.06
C GLY A 91 -8.42 -2.56 -11.41
N GLY A 92 -9.68 -2.13 -11.58
CA GLY A 92 -10.18 -1.49 -12.82
C GLY A 92 -10.38 0.02 -12.73
N GLY A 93 -10.10 0.64 -11.57
CA GLY A 93 -10.36 2.05 -11.33
C GLY A 93 -9.38 3.00 -12.06
N PRO A 94 -9.74 4.30 -12.21
CA PRO A 94 -8.90 5.29 -12.89
C PRO A 94 -7.55 5.50 -12.20
N LEU A 95 -7.45 5.19 -10.90
CA LEU A 95 -6.21 5.33 -10.13
C LEU A 95 -5.09 4.43 -10.66
N ILE A 96 -5.40 3.24 -11.19
CA ILE A 96 -4.40 2.34 -11.79
C ILE A 96 -3.75 2.99 -13.02
N GLY A 97 -4.59 3.57 -13.89
CA GLY A 97 -4.10 4.28 -15.07
C GLY A 97 -3.34 5.55 -14.74
N ILE A 98 -3.67 6.25 -13.65
CA ILE A 98 -2.90 7.40 -13.16
C ILE A 98 -1.56 6.93 -12.60
N TRP A 99 -1.54 5.87 -11.78
CA TRP A 99 -0.32 5.33 -11.21
C TRP A 99 0.75 5.01 -12.26
N GLN A 100 0.36 4.39 -13.37
CA GLN A 100 1.28 4.03 -14.44
C GLN A 100 1.87 5.23 -15.20
N ARG A 101 1.15 6.36 -15.26
CA ARG A 101 1.54 7.54 -16.07
C ARG A 101 2.07 8.71 -15.23
N ALA A 102 1.58 8.85 -14.01
CA ALA A 102 1.85 9.94 -13.10
C ALA A 102 1.84 9.44 -11.63
N PRO A 103 2.85 8.65 -11.21
CA PRO A 103 2.89 8.07 -9.86
C PRO A 103 2.73 9.11 -8.74
N LEU A 104 3.37 10.29 -8.88
CA LEU A 104 3.27 11.36 -7.88
C LEU A 104 1.84 11.92 -7.75
N GLN A 105 1.09 12.01 -8.85
CA GLN A 105 -0.31 12.41 -8.81
C GLN A 105 -1.20 11.33 -8.19
N ALA A 106 -0.90 10.06 -8.42
CA ALA A 106 -1.59 8.96 -7.75
C ALA A 106 -1.35 8.97 -6.24
N LEU A 107 -0.11 9.25 -5.79
CA LEU A 107 0.21 9.40 -4.36
C LEU A 107 -0.56 10.56 -3.72
N ALA A 108 -0.58 11.73 -4.37
CA ALA A 108 -1.35 12.88 -3.90
C ALA A 108 -2.85 12.53 -3.78
N ARG A 109 -3.42 11.85 -4.78
CA ARG A 109 -4.82 11.41 -4.77
C ARG A 109 -5.11 10.39 -3.67
N LEU A 110 -4.21 9.44 -3.44
CA LEU A 110 -4.32 8.50 -2.32
C LEU A 110 -4.34 9.23 -0.99
N HIS A 111 -3.47 10.22 -0.80
CA HIS A 111 -3.47 11.01 0.43
C HIS A 111 -4.75 11.85 0.60
N VAL A 112 -5.26 12.49 -0.45
CA VAL A 112 -6.56 13.19 -0.39
C VAL A 112 -7.67 12.25 0.10
N LEU A 113 -7.70 11.00 -0.40
CA LEU A 113 -8.66 10.00 0.05
C LEU A 113 -8.38 9.51 1.48
N ALA A 114 -7.12 9.34 1.88
CA ALA A 114 -6.78 8.82 3.19
C ALA A 114 -6.97 9.86 4.30
N ALA A 115 -6.78 11.15 4.00
CA ALA A 115 -6.65 12.20 5.01
C ALA A 115 -7.81 13.23 5.02
N ALA A 116 -8.87 13.09 4.20
CA ALA A 116 -9.89 14.15 4.10
C ALA A 116 -10.61 14.51 5.42
N ASP A 117 -10.59 13.63 6.42
CA ASP A 117 -11.17 13.89 7.74
C ASP A 117 -10.09 14.00 8.85
N LEU A 118 -8.82 14.12 8.44
CA LEU A 118 -7.63 14.10 9.32
C LEU A 118 -6.70 15.31 9.12
N ALA A 119 -6.72 15.94 7.96
CA ALA A 119 -5.84 17.04 7.60
C ALA A 119 -6.63 18.22 7.03
N ASP A 120 -6.07 19.42 7.21
CA ASP A 120 -6.62 20.64 6.63
C ASP A 120 -6.60 20.59 5.09
N ASP A 121 -7.59 21.22 4.44
CA ASP A 121 -7.79 21.18 2.99
C ASP A 121 -6.56 21.63 2.19
N ASP A 122 -5.81 22.61 2.70
CA ASP A 122 -4.61 23.14 2.07
C ASP A 122 -3.40 22.19 2.14
N ARG A 123 -3.45 21.19 3.03
CA ARG A 123 -2.45 20.12 3.18
C ARG A 123 -2.78 18.85 2.40
N LEU A 124 -4.03 18.69 1.95
CA LEU A 124 -4.46 17.48 1.24
C LEU A 124 -3.70 17.27 -0.08
N GLY A 125 -2.98 16.14 -0.15
CA GLY A 125 -2.26 15.71 -1.34
C GLY A 125 -0.92 16.41 -1.52
N ARG A 126 -0.46 17.16 -0.50
CA ARG A 126 0.78 17.91 -0.54
C ARG A 126 1.83 17.25 0.36
N PRO A 127 2.91 16.69 -0.21
CA PRO A 127 4.04 16.25 0.59
C PRO A 127 4.64 17.42 1.38
N ARG A 128 5.28 17.11 2.51
CA ARG A 128 6.09 18.03 3.30
C ARG A 128 7.19 18.66 2.43
N THR A 129 7.59 19.88 2.80
CA THR A 129 8.53 20.69 2.02
C THR A 129 10.00 20.35 2.24
N ASP A 130 10.30 19.34 3.07
CA ASP A 130 11.65 18.84 3.28
C ASP A 130 12.29 18.40 1.94
N ALA A 131 13.49 18.89 1.64
CA ALA A 131 14.15 18.65 0.35
C ALA A 131 14.37 17.14 0.07
N GLU A 132 14.59 16.35 1.12
CA GLU A 132 14.74 14.91 1.02
C GLU A 132 13.45 14.22 0.52
N VAL A 133 12.27 14.67 0.99
CA VAL A 133 10.97 14.08 0.63
C VAL A 133 10.75 14.17 -0.87
N GLY A 134 10.94 15.35 -1.47
CA GLY A 134 10.79 15.53 -2.91
C GLY A 134 11.73 14.64 -3.73
N THR A 135 12.99 14.53 -3.31
CA THR A 135 14.03 13.72 -3.97
C THR A 135 13.67 12.23 -3.93
N ARG A 136 13.28 11.74 -2.75
CA ARG A 136 12.92 10.33 -2.52
C ARG A 136 11.63 9.93 -3.23
N LEU A 137 10.61 10.78 -3.23
CA LEU A 137 9.39 10.56 -4.01
C LEU A 137 9.67 10.52 -5.53
N ALA A 138 10.57 11.38 -6.03
CA ALA A 138 10.96 11.34 -7.43
C ALA A 138 11.74 10.07 -7.81
N LEU A 139 12.59 9.56 -6.91
CA LEU A 139 13.26 8.26 -7.06
C LEU A 139 12.24 7.12 -7.10
N LEU A 140 11.32 7.08 -6.14
CA LEU A 140 10.26 6.08 -6.09
C LEU A 140 9.40 6.10 -7.37
N ALA A 141 9.01 7.28 -7.85
CA ALA A 141 8.24 7.43 -9.08
C ALA A 141 8.97 6.84 -10.30
N ARG A 142 10.29 7.02 -10.40
CA ARG A 142 11.09 6.40 -11.48
C ARG A 142 11.14 4.88 -11.36
N LEU A 143 11.28 4.34 -10.14
CA LEU A 143 11.30 2.90 -9.91
C LEU A 143 10.00 2.25 -10.39
N VAL A 144 8.85 2.78 -9.95
CA VAL A 144 7.54 2.19 -10.26
C VAL A 144 7.08 2.45 -11.70
N ALA A 145 7.66 3.43 -12.38
CA ALA A 145 7.45 3.72 -13.81
C ALA A 145 8.37 2.90 -14.75
N GLY A 146 8.92 1.77 -14.28
CA GLY A 146 9.74 0.86 -15.10
C GLY A 146 11.25 1.01 -14.92
N GLY A 147 11.71 1.74 -13.90
CA GLY A 147 13.13 1.90 -13.58
C GLY A 147 13.80 0.66 -12.98
N THR A 148 13.10 -0.47 -12.86
CA THR A 148 13.60 -1.72 -12.31
C THR A 148 12.96 -2.93 -13.01
N ARG A 149 13.66 -4.06 -13.02
CA ARG A 149 13.21 -5.39 -13.45
C ARG A 149 12.98 -6.33 -12.27
N ALA A 150 13.06 -5.83 -11.03
CA ALA A 150 12.80 -6.63 -9.85
C ALA A 150 11.35 -7.18 -9.86
N PRO A 151 11.10 -8.36 -9.27
CA PRO A 151 9.76 -8.93 -9.18
C PRO A 151 8.79 -8.00 -8.46
N ALA A 152 7.52 -7.98 -8.90
CA ALA A 152 6.47 -7.14 -8.32
C ALA A 152 6.33 -7.22 -6.78
N PRO A 153 6.50 -8.38 -6.10
CA PRO A 153 6.49 -8.41 -4.62
C PRO A 153 7.61 -7.57 -3.99
N VAL A 154 8.78 -7.53 -4.61
CA VAL A 154 9.93 -6.74 -4.13
C VAL A 154 9.67 -5.26 -4.34
N VAL A 155 9.18 -4.87 -5.52
CA VAL A 155 8.81 -3.47 -5.80
C VAL A 155 7.72 -2.99 -4.83
N ALA A 156 6.72 -3.84 -4.54
CA ALA A 156 5.68 -3.52 -3.58
C ALA A 156 6.23 -3.32 -2.16
N ALA A 157 7.14 -4.21 -1.71
CA ALA A 157 7.78 -4.10 -0.40
C ALA A 157 8.65 -2.84 -0.27
N VAL A 158 9.44 -2.52 -1.29
CA VAL A 158 10.29 -1.31 -1.31
C VAL A 158 9.43 -0.05 -1.32
N ALA A 159 8.43 0.03 -2.20
CA ALA A 159 7.54 1.20 -2.27
C ALA A 159 6.76 1.43 -0.96
N HIS A 160 6.33 0.33 -0.32
CA HIS A 160 5.67 0.37 0.97
C HIS A 160 6.62 0.86 2.07
N GLY A 161 7.77 0.22 2.23
CA GLY A 161 8.76 0.59 3.24
C GLY A 161 9.22 2.04 3.09
N GLU A 162 9.46 2.47 1.85
CA GLU A 162 9.86 3.83 1.52
C GLU A 162 8.83 4.86 1.99
N LEU A 163 7.57 4.71 1.59
CA LEU A 163 6.52 5.67 1.96
C LEU A 163 6.19 5.64 3.45
N LEU A 164 6.19 4.44 4.05
CA LEU A 164 5.89 4.26 5.46
C LEU A 164 6.94 4.93 6.36
N THR A 165 8.20 4.86 5.97
CA THR A 165 9.32 5.41 6.76
C THR A 165 9.60 6.87 6.44
N LEU A 166 9.39 7.30 5.19
CA LEU A 166 9.54 8.70 4.78
C LEU A 166 8.48 9.61 5.40
N GLY A 167 7.26 9.10 5.60
CA GLY A 167 6.12 9.90 6.07
C GLY A 167 5.95 11.18 5.26
N PRO A 168 5.77 11.08 3.92
CA PRO A 168 5.86 12.23 3.03
C PRO A 168 4.78 13.28 3.29
N PHE A 169 3.63 12.96 3.85
CA PHE A 169 2.53 13.90 4.04
C PHE A 169 2.38 14.36 5.50
N GLY A 170 2.81 13.56 6.48
CA GLY A 170 2.70 13.82 7.92
C GLY A 170 1.35 13.44 8.53
N SER A 171 0.42 12.93 7.72
CA SER A 171 -0.88 12.39 8.14
C SER A 171 -1.29 11.26 7.20
N ALA A 172 -1.91 10.21 7.74
CA ALA A 172 -2.40 9.05 6.99
C ALA A 172 -1.34 8.33 6.12
N ASP A 173 -0.04 8.57 6.35
CA ASP A 173 1.06 7.99 5.57
C ASP A 173 1.05 6.45 5.61
N GLY A 174 0.70 5.85 6.76
CA GLY A 174 0.58 4.40 6.89
C GLY A 174 -0.48 3.82 5.95
N VAL A 175 -1.66 4.44 5.88
CA VAL A 175 -2.74 4.06 4.94
C VAL A 175 -2.27 4.19 3.51
N VAL A 176 -1.61 5.31 3.15
CA VAL A 176 -1.09 5.54 1.79
C VAL A 176 -0.02 4.50 1.42
N ALA A 177 0.90 4.19 2.33
CA ALA A 177 2.00 3.26 2.07
C ALA A 177 1.48 1.83 1.83
N ARG A 178 0.51 1.37 2.63
CA ARG A 178 -0.14 0.06 2.44
C ARG A 178 -0.95 0.02 1.15
N ALA A 179 -1.64 1.12 0.81
CA ALA A 179 -2.36 1.24 -0.45
C ALA A 179 -1.42 1.17 -1.66
N VAL A 180 -0.25 1.78 -1.59
CA VAL A 180 0.77 1.70 -2.64
C VAL A 180 1.31 0.30 -2.81
N SER A 181 1.50 -0.46 -1.70
CA SER A 181 1.84 -1.88 -1.80
C SER A 181 0.85 -2.64 -2.69
N ARG A 182 -0.47 -2.44 -2.48
CA ARG A 182 -1.51 -3.08 -3.29
C ARG A 182 -1.58 -2.52 -4.71
N LEU A 183 -1.41 -1.22 -4.87
CA LEU A 183 -1.40 -0.57 -6.18
C LEU A 183 -0.28 -1.11 -7.07
N VAL A 184 0.91 -1.35 -6.53
CA VAL A 184 2.02 -1.99 -7.26
C VAL A 184 1.65 -3.41 -7.69
N THR A 185 1.07 -4.22 -6.81
CA THR A 185 0.69 -5.60 -7.16
C THR A 185 -0.44 -5.65 -8.19
N ILE A 186 -1.40 -4.73 -8.12
CA ILE A 186 -2.48 -4.60 -9.11
C ILE A 186 -1.91 -4.15 -10.46
N ALA A 187 -1.18 -3.03 -10.48
CA ALA A 187 -0.71 -2.40 -11.72
C ALA A 187 0.34 -3.24 -12.48
N SER A 188 1.06 -4.12 -11.78
CA SER A 188 2.00 -5.08 -12.39
C SER A 188 1.32 -6.35 -12.93
N GLY A 189 0.02 -6.53 -12.68
CA GLY A 189 -0.71 -7.74 -13.05
C GLY A 189 -0.46 -8.94 -12.12
N LEU A 190 0.28 -8.76 -11.02
CA LEU A 190 0.47 -9.79 -10.01
C LEU A 190 -0.83 -10.10 -9.25
N ASP A 191 -1.62 -9.07 -8.97
CA ASP A 191 -2.91 -9.18 -8.30
C ASP A 191 -3.98 -8.30 -8.98
N PRO A 192 -4.37 -8.61 -10.23
CA PRO A 192 -5.17 -7.72 -11.07
C PRO A 192 -6.58 -7.42 -10.51
N HIS A 193 -7.09 -8.24 -9.59
CA HIS A 193 -8.39 -8.03 -8.93
C HIS A 193 -8.26 -7.53 -7.49
N GLY A 194 -7.03 -7.28 -6.99
CA GLY A 194 -6.79 -6.81 -5.63
C GLY A 194 -7.22 -7.80 -4.55
N LEU A 195 -7.06 -9.11 -4.77
CA LEU A 195 -7.50 -10.16 -3.84
C LEU A 195 -6.57 -10.32 -2.63
N GLY A 196 -5.30 -9.91 -2.76
CA GLY A 196 -4.32 -9.93 -1.70
C GLY A 196 -4.63 -8.88 -0.63
N VAL A 197 -4.60 -9.32 0.63
CA VAL A 197 -4.82 -8.45 1.81
C VAL A 197 -3.66 -8.60 2.80
N PRO A 198 -2.45 -8.11 2.45
CA PRO A 198 -1.29 -8.19 3.35
C PRO A 198 -1.52 -7.46 4.68
N GLU A 199 -2.38 -6.45 4.70
CA GLU A 199 -2.73 -5.69 5.90
C GLU A 199 -3.26 -6.57 7.02
N VAL A 200 -4.00 -7.64 6.69
CA VAL A 200 -4.50 -8.59 7.71
C VAL A 200 -3.35 -9.34 8.38
N ASN A 201 -2.25 -9.62 7.66
CA ASN A 201 -1.07 -10.24 8.26
C ASN A 201 -0.37 -9.26 9.21
N TRP A 202 -0.13 -8.02 8.75
CA TRP A 202 0.49 -6.98 9.55
C TRP A 202 -0.34 -6.60 10.79
N MET A 203 -1.65 -6.49 10.65
CA MET A 203 -2.59 -6.22 11.76
C MET A 203 -2.52 -7.30 12.85
N ARG A 204 -2.29 -8.57 12.47
CA ARG A 204 -2.13 -9.66 13.44
C ARG A 204 -0.79 -9.63 14.17
N ARG A 205 0.21 -8.91 13.65
CA ARG A 205 1.58 -8.82 14.18
C ARG A 205 2.08 -7.36 14.11
N PRO A 206 1.40 -6.42 14.80
CA PRO A 206 1.67 -4.99 14.63
C PRO A 206 3.04 -4.58 15.19
N ALA A 207 3.58 -5.31 16.17
CA ALA A 207 4.93 -5.11 16.67
C ALA A 207 5.96 -5.44 15.59
N ASP A 208 5.94 -6.68 15.06
CA ASP A 208 6.82 -7.14 13.98
C ASP A 208 6.76 -6.22 12.75
N TYR A 209 5.57 -5.75 12.38
CA TYR A 209 5.38 -4.81 11.28
C TYR A 209 6.10 -3.47 11.51
N ARG A 210 6.00 -2.92 12.73
CA ARG A 210 6.67 -1.67 13.10
C ARG A 210 8.19 -1.86 13.26
N ASP A 211 8.63 -3.01 13.76
CA ASP A 211 10.05 -3.38 13.82
C ASP A 211 10.66 -3.49 12.42
N ALA A 212 9.96 -4.15 11.49
CA ALA A 212 10.40 -4.24 10.10
C ALA A 212 10.50 -2.86 9.43
N ALA A 213 9.54 -1.96 9.68
CA ALA A 213 9.58 -0.60 9.17
C ALA A 213 10.79 0.19 9.71
N ARG A 214 11.09 0.07 11.02
CA ARG A 214 12.30 0.66 11.61
C ARG A 214 13.58 0.09 11.00
N GLY A 215 13.63 -1.24 10.84
CA GLY A 215 14.76 -1.91 10.19
C GLY A 215 14.98 -1.41 8.76
N PHE A 216 13.91 -1.25 7.99
CA PHE A 216 13.95 -0.68 6.64
C PHE A 216 14.54 0.73 6.63
N ALA A 217 14.09 1.62 7.52
CA ALA A 217 14.60 2.99 7.61
C ALA A 217 16.12 3.02 7.86
N THR A 218 16.61 2.25 8.83
CA THR A 218 18.04 2.20 9.17
C THR A 218 18.92 1.55 8.09
N ALA A 219 18.33 0.71 7.23
CA ALA A 219 19.04 0.12 6.09
C ALA A 219 19.09 1.07 4.89
N ALA A 220 18.08 1.94 4.72
CA ALA A 220 18.03 2.95 3.66
C ALA A 220 19.02 4.11 3.88
N GLU A 221 19.49 4.31 5.11
CA GLU A 221 20.50 5.32 5.47
C GLU A 221 21.95 4.87 5.24
N ARG A 222 22.19 3.59 4.88
CA ARG A 222 23.51 3.02 4.62
C ARG A 222 23.78 2.85 3.14
#